data_AF-A0A9P9L4S4-F1
#
_entry.id   AF-A0A9P9L4S4-F1
#
_cell.length_a   1.000
_cell.length_b   1.000
_cell.length_c   1.000
_cell.angle_alpha   90.00
_cell.angle_beta   90.00
_cell.angle_gamma   90.00
#
_symmetry.space_group_name_H-M   'P 1'
#
loop_
_entity.id
_entity.type
_entity.pdbx_description
1 polymer ?
#
loop_
_entity_poly.entity_id
_entity_poly.type
_entity_poly.pdbx_seq_one_letter_code
_entity_poly.pdbx_strand_id
1 'polypeptide(L)'
;MIPSLTFTAALLGLASASPLGLPGFKRFAPSKLGHLHKRQVPQEHSHDFVLVITREFLNLDNPKNIQDPVFGLLGDGAAAAGAGDVTNLACLKQETADQAFTNAKAAGDLRGMAGALLFQAIERNTAGVGVASKLCTEQAVNPEIGALTQHQDAASENAGALNKAITLELAKQLAGIGADPNLALLSGTFAPGDVSCTSLIRFYRY
;
A
#
# COMPACT_ATOMS: atom_id res chain seq x y z
N MET A 1 57.79 38.35 -0.57
CA MET A 1 59.09 37.82 -0.12
C MET A 1 58.81 36.61 0.75
N ILE A 2 59.22 35.44 0.28
CA ILE A 2 59.13 34.13 0.94
C ILE A 2 60.44 33.93 1.74
N PRO A 3 60.39 33.23 2.88
CA PRO A 3 61.35 32.16 3.06
C PRO A 3 60.70 30.88 3.61
N SER A 4 60.68 29.85 2.76
CA SER A 4 61.26 28.50 2.94
C SER A 4 62.28 28.39 4.10
N LEU A 5 62.52 27.29 4.82
CA LEU A 5 62.15 25.88 4.78
C LEU A 5 62.76 25.27 6.07
N THR A 6 62.24 24.16 6.59
CA THR A 6 62.98 22.93 7.01
C THR A 6 62.36 22.19 8.21
N PHE A 7 62.32 20.88 8.00
CA PHE A 7 61.76 19.80 8.79
C PHE A 7 62.77 19.35 9.87
N THR A 8 62.31 18.95 11.06
CA THR A 8 63.00 17.93 11.88
C THR A 8 61.98 17.22 12.78
N ALA A 9 61.93 15.91 12.66
CA ALA A 9 61.18 15.00 13.51
C ALA A 9 61.97 14.70 14.78
N ALA A 10 61.29 14.56 15.92
CA ALA A 10 61.82 13.88 17.10
C ALA A 10 60.72 13.03 17.75
N LEU A 11 61.10 11.79 18.00
CA LEU A 11 60.33 10.64 18.47
C LEU A 11 60.28 10.56 20.00
N LEU A 12 59.29 9.78 20.48
CA LEU A 12 59.23 9.01 21.73
C LEU A 12 59.07 9.73 23.10
N GLY A 13 58.02 9.30 23.82
CA GLY A 13 57.88 9.43 25.27
C GLY A 13 56.58 8.79 25.76
N LEU A 14 56.53 7.45 25.82
CA LEU A 14 56.36 6.64 27.03
C LEU A 14 55.11 6.92 27.88
N ALA A 15 54.20 5.94 27.84
CA ALA A 15 53.04 5.81 28.69
C ALA A 15 53.41 5.71 30.18
N SER A 16 52.71 6.48 31.01
CA SER A 16 52.58 6.20 32.44
C SER A 16 51.11 5.95 32.77
N ALA A 17 50.80 4.69 33.08
CA ALA A 17 49.50 4.26 33.57
C ALA A 17 49.13 4.99 34.87
N SER A 18 47.89 5.49 34.96
CA SER A 18 47.25 5.85 36.22
C SER A 18 45.99 5.01 36.37
N PRO A 19 45.86 4.14 37.39
CA PRO A 19 44.60 3.54 37.76
C PRO A 19 43.97 4.41 38.85
N LEU A 20 43.28 5.48 38.47
CA LEU A 20 42.31 6.09 39.39
C LEU A 20 40.95 5.46 39.11
N GLY A 21 40.58 4.54 39.99
CA GLY A 21 39.24 4.00 40.09
C GLY A 21 38.24 5.11 40.38
N LEU A 22 37.35 5.34 39.43
CA LEU A 22 36.09 6.05 39.64
C LEU A 22 34.97 5.00 39.81
N PRO A 23 34.25 5.00 40.94
CA PRO A 23 33.06 4.18 41.10
C PRO A 23 31.90 4.85 40.37
N GLY A 24 31.13 4.08 39.59
CA GLY A 24 29.79 4.48 39.20
C GLY A 24 29.57 4.86 37.73
N PHE A 25 30.03 4.04 36.78
CA PHE A 25 29.28 3.87 35.55
C PHE A 25 28.48 2.57 35.66
N LYS A 26 27.17 2.69 35.91
CA LYS A 26 26.24 1.60 35.61
C LYS A 26 26.43 1.32 34.12
N ARG A 27 27.02 0.17 33.78
CA ARG A 27 27.01 -0.36 32.43
C ARG A 27 25.54 -0.45 32.03
N PHE A 28 25.08 0.46 31.17
CA PHE A 28 23.89 0.18 30.39
C PHE A 28 24.24 -1.09 29.62
N ALA A 29 23.64 -2.20 30.03
CA ALA A 29 23.61 -3.39 29.20
C ALA A 29 23.13 -2.92 27.82
N PRO A 30 23.75 -3.36 26.71
CA PRO A 30 23.18 -3.09 25.42
C PRO A 30 21.80 -3.74 25.43
N SER A 31 20.76 -2.91 25.54
CA SER A 31 19.40 -3.31 25.21
C SER A 31 19.52 -3.96 23.85
N LYS A 32 19.12 -5.23 23.73
CA LYS A 32 19.02 -5.94 22.45
C LYS A 32 18.38 -4.96 21.49
N LEU A 33 19.18 -4.33 20.63
CA LEU A 33 18.69 -3.46 19.58
C LEU A 33 18.05 -4.44 18.62
N GLY A 34 16.77 -4.73 18.86
CA GLY A 34 15.95 -5.47 17.93
C GLY A 34 16.12 -4.74 16.61
N HIS A 35 16.59 -5.46 15.59
CA HIS A 35 16.71 -4.94 14.24
C HIS A 35 15.41 -4.21 13.90
N LEU A 36 15.47 -2.88 13.86
CA LEU A 36 14.41 -2.06 13.31
C LEU A 36 14.42 -2.33 11.80
N HIS A 37 13.77 -3.42 11.41
CA HIS A 37 13.36 -3.60 10.03
C HIS A 37 12.42 -2.45 9.72
N LYS A 38 12.74 -1.64 8.70
CA LYS A 38 11.71 -0.83 8.04
C LYS A 38 10.64 -1.82 7.60
N ARG A 39 9.49 -1.81 8.30
CA ARG A 39 8.31 -2.57 7.93
C ARG A 39 7.66 -1.85 6.77
N GLN A 40 8.13 -2.12 5.55
CA GLN A 40 7.34 -1.84 4.37
C GLN A 40 6.35 -2.99 4.25
N VAL A 41 5.06 -2.68 4.22
CA VAL A 41 4.03 -3.66 3.87
C VAL A 41 4.18 -3.87 2.36
N PRO A 42 4.73 -5.00 1.88
CA PRO A 42 5.14 -5.12 0.47
C PRO A 42 3.97 -4.99 -0.51
N GLN A 43 2.75 -5.28 -0.04
CA GLN A 43 1.52 -5.16 -0.81
C GLN A 43 1.06 -3.71 -1.03
N GLU A 44 1.27 -2.82 -0.06
CA GLU A 44 0.85 -1.41 -0.17
C GLU A 44 1.71 -0.69 -1.21
N HIS A 45 2.96 -1.13 -1.40
CA HIS A 45 3.87 -0.52 -2.38
C HIS A 45 3.77 -1.16 -3.77
N SER A 46 3.40 -2.44 -3.88
CA SER A 46 3.23 -3.09 -5.19
C SER A 46 2.13 -2.46 -6.04
N HIS A 47 1.14 -1.83 -5.39
CA HIS A 47 0.02 -1.15 -6.04
C HIS A 47 0.07 0.39 -5.88
N ASP A 48 1.20 0.97 -5.48
CA ASP A 48 1.30 2.43 -5.28
C ASP A 48 0.99 3.20 -6.57
N PHE A 49 1.38 2.68 -7.73
CA PHE A 49 1.04 3.26 -9.02
C PHE A 49 -0.48 3.35 -9.26
N VAL A 50 -1.25 2.38 -8.74
CA VAL A 50 -2.71 2.39 -8.81
C VAL A 50 -3.25 3.53 -7.95
N LEU A 51 -2.75 3.68 -6.72
CA LEU A 51 -3.13 4.79 -5.84
C LEU A 51 -2.77 6.16 -6.43
N VAL A 52 -1.60 6.30 -7.04
CA VAL A 52 -1.17 7.53 -7.71
C VAL A 52 -2.11 7.90 -8.85
N ILE A 53 -2.39 6.95 -9.75
CA ILE A 53 -3.30 7.20 -10.89
C ILE A 53 -4.71 7.49 -10.39
N THR A 54 -5.27 6.69 -9.49
CA THR A 54 -6.62 6.92 -8.96
C THR A 54 -6.73 8.27 -8.27
N ARG A 55 -5.70 8.69 -7.51
CA ARG A 55 -5.67 9.99 -6.84
C ARG A 55 -5.65 11.15 -7.82
N GLU A 56 -4.85 11.03 -8.89
CA GLU A 56 -4.78 12.03 -9.96
C GLU A 56 -6.18 12.34 -10.50
N PHE A 57 -6.94 11.30 -10.83
CA PHE A 57 -8.27 11.46 -11.42
C PHE A 57 -9.36 11.78 -10.39
N LEU A 58 -9.29 11.22 -9.18
CA LEU A 58 -10.21 11.60 -8.09
C LEU A 58 -10.15 13.11 -7.82
N ASN A 59 -8.94 13.69 -7.83
CA ASN A 59 -8.73 15.10 -7.51
C ASN A 59 -9.23 16.08 -8.59
N LEU A 60 -9.59 15.61 -9.79
CA LEU A 60 -10.16 16.48 -10.82
C LEU A 60 -11.57 16.96 -10.44
N ASP A 61 -12.38 16.09 -9.86
CA ASP A 61 -13.70 16.39 -9.31
C ASP A 61 -14.05 15.39 -8.21
N ASN A 62 -14.12 15.87 -6.96
CA ASN A 62 -14.29 15.05 -5.76
C ASN A 62 -15.47 15.55 -4.91
N PRO A 63 -16.72 15.36 -5.38
CA PRO A 63 -17.90 15.95 -4.74
C PRO A 63 -18.18 15.38 -3.34
N LYS A 64 -17.66 14.18 -3.05
CA LYS A 64 -17.81 13.51 -1.74
C LYS A 64 -16.66 13.80 -0.78
N ASN A 65 -15.74 14.69 -1.12
CA ASN A 65 -14.62 15.08 -0.26
C ASN A 65 -13.80 13.88 0.27
N ILE A 66 -13.64 12.84 -0.55
CA ILE A 66 -12.85 11.65 -0.19
C ILE A 66 -11.39 12.09 -0.04
N GLN A 67 -10.78 11.81 1.11
CA GLN A 67 -9.49 12.41 1.44
C GLN A 67 -8.34 11.85 0.60
N ASP A 68 -8.31 10.54 0.44
CA ASP A 68 -7.26 9.84 -0.30
C ASP A 68 -7.74 8.44 -0.71
N PRO A 69 -7.41 7.95 -1.93
CA PRO A 69 -7.80 6.61 -2.35
C PRO A 69 -7.31 5.47 -1.43
N VAL A 70 -6.21 5.68 -0.70
CA VAL A 70 -5.69 4.68 0.23
C VAL A 70 -6.73 4.25 1.26
N PHE A 71 -7.61 5.16 1.71
CA PHE A 71 -8.65 4.84 2.69
C PHE A 71 -9.68 3.83 2.16
N GLY A 72 -9.91 3.78 0.84
CA GLY A 72 -10.75 2.77 0.21
C GLY A 72 -10.14 1.36 0.24
N LEU A 73 -8.83 1.24 0.44
CA LEU A 73 -8.14 -0.05 0.56
C LEU A 73 -8.04 -0.55 2.00
N LEU A 74 -8.45 0.25 2.99
CA LEU A 74 -8.39 -0.10 4.40
C LEU A 74 -9.73 -0.68 4.89
N GLY A 75 -9.67 -1.44 5.99
CA GLY A 75 -10.85 -1.89 6.71
C GLY A 75 -11.69 -0.73 7.29
N ASP A 76 -12.97 -0.97 7.58
CA ASP A 76 -13.98 0.07 7.88
C ASP A 76 -13.50 1.06 8.97
N GLY A 77 -12.83 0.57 10.01
CA GLY A 77 -12.34 1.40 11.11
C GLY A 77 -11.32 2.47 10.69
N ALA A 78 -10.42 2.16 9.75
CA ALA A 78 -9.45 3.12 9.23
C ALA A 78 -10.00 3.91 8.03
N ALA A 79 -10.85 3.29 7.22
CA ALA A 79 -11.54 3.93 6.09
C ALA A 79 -12.34 5.17 6.52
N ALA A 80 -12.97 5.12 7.70
CA ALA A 80 -13.76 6.24 8.24
C ALA A 80 -12.99 7.56 8.34
N ALA A 81 -11.67 7.53 8.55
CA ALA A 81 -10.84 8.73 8.69
C ALA A 81 -10.70 9.51 7.38
N GLY A 82 -10.98 8.90 6.23
CA GLY A 82 -10.85 9.53 4.91
C GLY A 82 -12.06 9.38 4.00
N ALA A 83 -13.19 8.92 4.54
CA ALA A 83 -14.40 8.62 3.76
C ALA A 83 -15.08 9.86 3.17
N GLY A 84 -14.80 11.06 3.71
CA GLY A 84 -15.53 12.26 3.34
C GLY A 84 -17.03 12.09 3.63
N ASP A 85 -17.85 12.31 2.61
CA ASP A 85 -19.31 12.19 2.66
C ASP A 85 -19.82 10.75 2.36
N VAL A 86 -18.92 9.79 2.13
CA VAL A 86 -19.30 8.38 1.94
C VAL A 86 -19.68 7.75 3.28
N THR A 87 -20.95 7.38 3.44
CA THR A 87 -21.48 6.79 4.68
C THR A 87 -21.34 5.28 4.73
N ASN A 88 -21.47 4.60 3.58
CA ASN A 88 -21.26 3.16 3.49
C ASN A 88 -19.77 2.85 3.25
N LEU A 89 -19.06 2.57 4.33
CA LEU A 89 -17.60 2.35 4.28
C LEU A 89 -17.20 1.09 3.50
N ALA A 90 -18.09 0.11 3.36
CA ALA A 90 -17.85 -1.03 2.46
C ALA A 90 -17.85 -0.61 0.99
N CYS A 91 -18.51 0.51 0.66
CA CYS A 91 -18.58 1.09 -0.67
C CYS A 91 -17.55 2.19 -0.95
N LEU A 92 -16.78 2.66 0.06
CA LEU A 92 -15.78 3.72 -0.14
C LEU A 92 -14.81 3.42 -1.29
N LYS A 93 -14.38 2.17 -1.43
CA LYS A 93 -13.54 1.72 -2.54
C LYS A 93 -14.23 1.93 -3.89
N GLN A 94 -15.46 1.44 -4.03
CA GLN A 94 -16.23 1.57 -5.25
C GLN A 94 -16.47 3.04 -5.59
N GLU A 95 -16.90 3.84 -4.62
CA GLU A 95 -17.15 5.27 -4.77
C GLU A 95 -15.91 6.03 -5.25
N THR A 96 -14.75 5.72 -4.67
CA THR A 96 -13.47 6.28 -5.07
C THR A 96 -13.12 5.89 -6.52
N ALA A 97 -13.27 4.61 -6.86
CA ALA A 97 -12.98 4.09 -8.19
C ALA A 97 -13.91 4.70 -9.25
N ASP A 98 -15.20 4.78 -8.93
CA ASP A 98 -16.27 5.23 -9.80
C ASP A 98 -16.11 6.71 -10.13
N GLN A 99 -15.85 7.55 -9.13
CA GLN A 99 -15.57 8.97 -9.34
C GLN A 99 -14.30 9.18 -10.18
N ALA A 100 -13.21 8.47 -9.85
CA ALA A 100 -11.97 8.57 -10.63
C ALA A 100 -12.17 8.11 -12.08
N PHE A 101 -12.96 7.05 -12.31
CA PHE A 101 -13.29 6.58 -13.65
C PHE A 101 -14.13 7.60 -14.42
N THR A 102 -15.16 8.18 -13.80
CA THR A 102 -15.96 9.26 -14.41
C THR A 102 -15.08 10.43 -14.83
N ASN A 103 -14.17 10.87 -13.96
CA ASN A 103 -13.27 11.99 -14.23
C ASN A 103 -12.29 11.65 -15.37
N ALA A 104 -11.71 10.45 -15.36
CA ALA A 104 -10.83 10.00 -16.43
C ALA A 104 -11.55 9.88 -17.77
N LYS A 105 -12.79 9.37 -17.77
CA LYS A 105 -13.64 9.26 -18.96
C LYS A 105 -14.00 10.63 -19.53
N ALA A 106 -14.32 11.59 -18.67
CA ALA A 106 -14.56 12.97 -19.06
C ALA A 106 -13.31 13.64 -19.66
N ALA A 107 -12.12 13.30 -19.14
CA ALA A 107 -10.83 13.76 -19.66
C ALA A 107 -10.36 13.02 -20.92
N GLY A 108 -11.00 11.91 -21.30
CA GLY A 108 -10.55 11.05 -22.40
C GLY A 108 -9.23 10.32 -22.10
N ASP A 109 -8.88 10.12 -20.83
CA ASP A 109 -7.61 9.50 -20.43
C ASP A 109 -7.80 7.99 -20.14
N LEU A 110 -7.31 7.17 -21.08
CA LEU A 110 -7.36 5.72 -20.99
C LEU A 110 -6.54 5.15 -19.81
N ARG A 111 -5.43 5.80 -19.44
CA ARG A 111 -4.61 5.41 -18.27
C ARG A 111 -5.43 5.61 -16.99
N GLY A 112 -6.15 6.73 -16.88
CA GLY A 112 -7.01 7.01 -15.74
C GLY A 112 -8.14 6.01 -15.59
N MET A 113 -8.84 5.71 -16.68
CA MET A 113 -9.92 4.71 -16.69
C MET A 113 -9.40 3.32 -16.30
N ALA A 114 -8.27 2.89 -16.87
CA ALA A 114 -7.63 1.62 -16.52
C ALA A 114 -7.16 1.58 -15.05
N GLY A 115 -6.61 2.68 -14.55
CA GLY A 115 -6.19 2.81 -13.15
C GLY A 115 -7.35 2.69 -12.17
N ALA A 116 -8.50 3.28 -12.48
CA ALA A 116 -9.70 3.14 -11.66
C ALA A 116 -10.26 1.70 -11.66
N LEU A 117 -10.25 1.02 -12.81
CA LEU A 117 -10.64 -0.41 -12.88
C LEU A 117 -9.68 -1.30 -12.07
N LEU A 118 -8.36 -1.07 -12.17
CA LEU A 118 -7.37 -1.75 -11.35
C LEU A 118 -7.60 -1.48 -9.86
N PHE A 119 -7.86 -0.23 -9.48
CA PHE A 119 -8.16 0.14 -8.10
C PHE A 119 -9.40 -0.57 -7.58
N GLN A 120 -10.46 -0.72 -8.38
CA GLN A 120 -11.65 -1.46 -7.99
C GLN A 120 -11.36 -2.96 -7.77
N ALA A 121 -10.49 -3.56 -8.58
CA ALA A 121 -10.20 -4.99 -8.52
C ALA A 121 -9.21 -5.40 -7.43
N ILE A 122 -8.23 -4.55 -7.06
CA ILE A 122 -7.22 -4.93 -6.06
C ILE A 122 -7.84 -5.22 -4.69
N GLU A 123 -7.16 -6.03 -3.89
CA GLU A 123 -7.65 -6.43 -2.57
C GLU A 123 -7.88 -5.22 -1.65
N ARG A 124 -8.93 -5.30 -0.85
CA ARG A 124 -9.14 -4.41 0.30
C ARG A 124 -8.69 -5.13 1.56
N ASN A 125 -7.88 -4.47 2.39
CA ASN A 125 -7.38 -5.03 3.62
C ASN A 125 -8.50 -5.23 4.66
N THR A 126 -8.40 -6.31 5.41
CA THR A 126 -9.35 -6.67 6.47
C THR A 126 -8.65 -6.71 7.83
N ALA A 127 -9.40 -7.03 8.89
CA ALA A 127 -8.86 -7.08 10.25
C ALA A 127 -7.98 -8.33 10.52
N GLY A 128 -7.82 -9.26 9.57
CA GLY A 128 -7.04 -10.48 9.76
C GLY A 128 -6.85 -11.30 8.49
N VAL A 129 -5.84 -12.18 8.52
CA VAL A 129 -5.53 -13.10 7.41
C VAL A 129 -6.69 -14.08 7.20
N GLY A 130 -7.06 -14.31 5.93
CA GLY A 130 -8.17 -15.20 5.56
C GLY A 130 -9.57 -14.65 5.80
N VAL A 131 -9.68 -13.41 6.30
CA VAL A 131 -10.97 -12.74 6.45
C VAL A 131 -11.37 -12.12 5.12
N ALA A 132 -12.52 -12.55 4.58
CA ALA A 132 -13.09 -11.97 3.37
C ALA A 132 -13.45 -10.49 3.58
N SER A 133 -13.12 -9.67 2.59
CA SER A 133 -13.46 -8.26 2.54
C SER A 133 -14.94 -8.08 2.22
N LYS A 134 -15.62 -7.20 2.97
CA LYS A 134 -17.02 -6.85 2.68
C LYS A 134 -17.14 -6.27 1.28
N LEU A 135 -18.06 -6.79 0.48
CA LEU A 135 -18.39 -6.25 -0.84
C LEU A 135 -19.29 -5.02 -0.69
N CYS A 136 -19.15 -4.08 -1.62
CA CYS A 136 -20.12 -3.01 -1.79
C CYS A 136 -21.42 -3.59 -2.39
N THR A 137 -22.57 -3.12 -1.91
CA THR A 137 -23.90 -3.55 -2.40
C THR A 137 -24.65 -2.43 -3.13
N GLU A 138 -24.03 -1.26 -3.24
CA GLU A 138 -24.60 -0.11 -3.93
C GLU A 138 -24.28 -0.17 -5.42
N GLN A 139 -25.17 0.39 -6.23
CA GLN A 139 -25.01 0.42 -7.67
C GLN A 139 -23.95 1.47 -8.05
N ALA A 140 -22.91 1.05 -8.78
CA ALA A 140 -21.97 1.98 -9.39
C ALA A 140 -22.64 2.81 -10.50
N VAL A 141 -22.21 4.06 -10.65
CA VAL A 141 -22.61 4.95 -11.75
C VAL A 141 -22.03 4.44 -13.07
N ASN A 142 -20.77 4.02 -13.09
CA ASN A 142 -20.15 3.44 -14.28
C ASN A 142 -20.35 1.91 -14.30
N PRO A 143 -20.98 1.35 -15.35
CA PRO A 143 -21.20 -0.09 -15.44
C PRO A 143 -19.88 -0.88 -15.49
N GLU A 144 -18.80 -0.31 -16.00
CA GLU A 144 -17.47 -0.93 -16.02
C GLU A 144 -16.93 -1.15 -14.60
N ILE A 145 -17.19 -0.22 -13.68
CA ILE A 145 -16.83 -0.33 -12.25
C ILE A 145 -17.79 -1.30 -11.55
N GLY A 146 -19.09 -1.20 -11.83
CA GLY A 146 -20.11 -2.07 -11.24
C GLY A 146 -20.02 -3.54 -11.66
N ALA A 147 -19.35 -3.84 -12.77
CA ALA A 147 -19.06 -5.22 -13.20
C ALA A 147 -17.99 -5.90 -12.33
N LEU A 148 -17.18 -5.12 -11.59
CA LEU A 148 -16.06 -5.62 -10.82
C LEU A 148 -16.37 -5.69 -9.33
N THR A 149 -15.86 -6.76 -8.71
CA THR A 149 -15.69 -6.86 -7.27
C THR A 149 -14.19 -6.89 -6.94
N GLN A 150 -13.83 -6.69 -5.68
CA GLN A 150 -12.44 -6.71 -5.25
C GLN A 150 -11.92 -8.13 -4.99
N HIS A 151 -10.63 -8.33 -5.23
CA HIS A 151 -9.91 -9.50 -4.75
C HIS A 151 -10.10 -9.71 -3.26
N GLN A 152 -10.19 -10.97 -2.88
CA GLN A 152 -10.24 -11.42 -1.49
C GLN A 152 -8.83 -11.81 -1.02
N ASP A 153 -8.63 -11.77 0.29
CA ASP A 153 -7.41 -12.27 0.92
C ASP A 153 -7.13 -13.70 0.42
N ALA A 154 -5.92 -13.97 -0.05
CA ALA A 154 -5.57 -15.24 -0.67
C ALA A 154 -5.77 -16.46 0.25
N ALA A 155 -5.78 -16.26 1.57
CA ALA A 155 -6.04 -17.30 2.56
C ALA A 155 -7.54 -17.48 2.87
N SER A 156 -8.43 -16.66 2.28
CA SER A 156 -9.87 -16.80 2.49
C SER A 156 -10.42 -18.00 1.72
N GLU A 157 -11.59 -18.49 2.16
CA GLU A 157 -12.27 -19.58 1.49
C GLU A 157 -12.53 -19.22 0.01
N ASN A 158 -12.22 -20.15 -0.90
CA ASN A 158 -12.40 -20.01 -2.35
C ASN A 158 -11.67 -18.82 -3.03
N ALA A 159 -10.75 -18.12 -2.35
CA ALA A 159 -10.07 -16.93 -2.87
C ALA A 159 -9.39 -17.16 -4.22
N GLY A 160 -8.74 -18.32 -4.40
CA GLY A 160 -8.05 -18.64 -5.65
C GLY A 160 -8.97 -18.72 -6.87
N ALA A 161 -10.23 -19.16 -6.71
CA ALA A 161 -11.20 -19.19 -7.80
C ALA A 161 -11.83 -17.79 -8.01
N LEU A 162 -12.18 -17.11 -6.91
CA LEU A 162 -12.77 -15.78 -6.94
C LEU A 162 -11.83 -14.75 -7.57
N ASN A 163 -10.57 -14.69 -7.11
CA ASN A 163 -9.60 -13.72 -7.61
C ASN A 163 -9.28 -13.96 -9.10
N LYS A 164 -9.25 -15.21 -9.56
CA LYS A 164 -9.12 -15.51 -11.00
C LYS A 164 -10.32 -14.99 -11.80
N ALA A 165 -11.54 -15.19 -11.30
CA ALA A 165 -12.74 -14.69 -11.96
C ALA A 165 -12.75 -13.15 -12.02
N ILE A 166 -12.35 -12.49 -10.92
CA ILE A 166 -12.22 -11.03 -10.85
C ILE A 166 -11.16 -10.52 -11.82
N THR A 167 -9.96 -11.13 -11.85
CA THR A 167 -8.90 -10.76 -12.80
C THR A 167 -9.37 -10.93 -14.25
N LEU A 168 -10.11 -12.00 -14.55
CA LEU A 168 -10.67 -12.23 -15.88
C LEU A 168 -11.72 -11.17 -16.24
N GLU A 169 -12.58 -10.80 -15.30
CA GLU A 169 -13.57 -9.76 -15.52
C GLU A 169 -12.90 -8.39 -15.71
N LEU A 170 -11.87 -8.08 -14.92
CA LEU A 170 -11.04 -6.88 -15.11
C LEU A 170 -10.43 -6.84 -16.51
N ALA A 171 -9.90 -7.96 -17.02
CA ALA A 171 -9.36 -8.03 -18.36
C ALA A 171 -10.41 -7.70 -19.44
N LYS A 172 -11.66 -8.17 -19.25
CA LYS A 172 -12.76 -7.82 -20.16
C LYS A 172 -13.11 -6.33 -20.10
N GLN A 173 -13.19 -5.75 -18.91
CA GLN A 173 -13.49 -4.33 -18.74
C GLN A 173 -12.39 -3.44 -19.36
N LEU A 174 -11.12 -3.79 -19.14
CA LEU A 174 -9.97 -3.13 -19.77
C LEU A 174 -10.03 -3.22 -21.30
N ALA A 175 -10.27 -4.40 -21.86
CA ALA A 175 -10.42 -4.56 -23.30
C ALA A 175 -11.64 -3.77 -23.85
N GLY A 176 -12.74 -3.74 -23.10
CA GLY A 176 -13.97 -3.03 -23.47
C GLY A 176 -13.79 -1.53 -23.59
N ILE A 177 -12.91 -0.93 -22.78
CA ILE A 177 -12.55 0.48 -22.89
C ILE A 177 -11.39 0.76 -23.87
N GLY A 178 -10.81 -0.29 -24.48
CA GLY A 178 -9.69 -0.18 -25.41
C GLY A 178 -8.29 -0.20 -24.78
N ALA A 179 -8.17 -0.54 -23.49
CA ALA A 179 -6.90 -0.72 -22.80
C ALA A 179 -6.33 -2.14 -23.02
N ASP A 180 -5.04 -2.33 -22.68
CA ASP A 180 -4.41 -3.66 -22.72
C ASP A 180 -4.99 -4.57 -21.62
N PRO A 181 -5.67 -5.69 -21.98
CA PRO A 181 -6.23 -6.61 -20.99
C PRO A 181 -5.18 -7.26 -20.08
N ASN A 182 -3.90 -7.34 -20.51
CA ASN A 182 -2.83 -7.89 -19.68
C ASN A 182 -2.52 -7.04 -18.45
N LEU A 183 -2.92 -5.76 -18.43
CA LEU A 183 -2.81 -4.93 -17.24
C LEU A 183 -3.58 -5.53 -16.05
N ALA A 184 -4.59 -6.37 -16.30
CA ALA A 184 -5.32 -7.07 -15.24
C ALA A 184 -4.42 -7.90 -14.33
N LEU A 185 -3.31 -8.44 -14.85
CA LEU A 185 -2.34 -9.22 -14.08
C LEU A 185 -1.68 -8.41 -12.96
N LEU A 186 -1.67 -7.08 -13.07
CA LEU A 186 -1.16 -6.16 -12.05
C LEU A 186 -2.08 -6.02 -10.83
N SER A 187 -3.28 -6.63 -10.86
CA SER A 187 -4.21 -6.64 -9.71
C SER A 187 -3.97 -7.81 -8.74
N GLY A 188 -3.04 -8.72 -9.06
CA GLY A 188 -2.84 -9.98 -8.35
C GLY A 188 -2.59 -9.81 -6.84
N THR A 189 -3.07 -10.77 -6.05
CA THR A 189 -2.76 -10.87 -4.62
C THR A 189 -1.50 -11.71 -4.39
N PHE A 190 -0.93 -11.60 -3.19
CA PHE A 190 0.24 -12.37 -2.77
C PHE A 190 -0.14 -13.82 -2.44
N ALA A 191 0.87 -14.66 -2.20
CA ALA A 191 0.65 -16.01 -1.68
C ALA A 191 -0.14 -15.96 -0.35
N PRO A 192 -1.00 -16.95 -0.05
CA PRO A 192 -1.78 -16.98 1.19
C PRO A 192 -0.88 -16.92 2.44
N GLY A 193 -1.29 -16.11 3.41
CA GLY A 193 -0.65 -16.00 4.71
C GLY A 193 -1.11 -17.09 5.68
N ASP A 194 -0.50 -17.13 6.86
CA ASP A 194 -0.91 -18.03 7.94
C ASP A 194 -2.11 -17.45 8.70
N VAL A 195 -3.25 -18.14 8.65
CA VAL A 195 -4.51 -17.76 9.33
C VAL A 195 -4.40 -17.78 10.86
N SER A 196 -3.40 -18.47 11.42
CA SER A 196 -3.15 -18.48 12.86
C SER A 196 -2.37 -17.25 13.36
N CYS A 197 -1.88 -16.42 12.44
CA CYS A 197 -1.14 -15.20 12.78
C CYS A 197 -2.10 -14.11 13.29
N THR A 198 -2.06 -13.85 14.60
CA THR A 198 -2.90 -12.84 15.27
C THR A 198 -2.29 -11.43 15.29
N SER A 199 -1.07 -11.25 14.77
CA SER A 199 -0.47 -9.92 14.70
C SER A 199 -1.04 -9.11 13.54
N LEU A 200 -1.49 -7.89 13.81
CA LEU A 200 -1.95 -6.85 12.87
C LEU A 200 -0.95 -6.47 11.75
N ILE A 201 0.17 -7.18 11.63
CA ILE A 201 1.22 -6.94 10.66
C ILE A 201 1.32 -8.19 9.79
N ARG A 202 0.85 -8.07 8.54
CA ARG A 202 1.00 -9.03 7.45
C ARG A 202 2.48 -9.38 7.27
N PHE A 203 2.93 -10.46 7.90
CA PHE A 203 4.15 -11.15 7.48
C PHE A 203 3.76 -12.20 6.44
N TYR A 204 3.72 -11.80 5.16
CA TYR A 204 3.76 -12.77 4.08
C TYR A 204 5.19 -13.30 3.99
N ARG A 205 5.33 -14.64 4.08
CA ARG A 205 6.59 -15.34 3.82
C ARG A 205 6.96 -15.16 2.34
N TYR A 206 8.19 -14.73 2.08
CA TYR A 206 8.88 -14.98 0.81
C TYR A 206 9.44 -16.41 0.82
#